data_AF-F2JYB9-F1
#
_entry.id   AF-F2JYB9-F1
#
_cell.length_a   1.000
_cell.length_b   1.000
_cell.length_c   1.000
_cell.angle_alpha   90.00
_cell.angle_beta   90.00
_cell.angle_gamma   90.00
#
_symmetry.space_group_name_H-M   'P 1'
#
loop_
_entity.id
_entity.type
_entity.pdbx_description
1 polymer ?
#
loop_
_entity_poly.entity_id
_entity_poly.type
_entity_poly.pdbx_seq_one_letter_code
_entity_poly.pdbx_strand_id
1 'polypeptide(L)'
;MAGEGNVNSQVVNTVDQMQNSALSSSVIKLSGAGKAYQSISQSSAIAVQDATDNLRNINTMATTAMGVALAQMLATGNTEMYGEIIKQANTMIENSTSNFNAVGKGASQLLDEFTTGG
;
A
#
# COMPACT_ATOMS: atom_id res chain seq x y z
N MET A 1 36.96 -50.83 -5.42
CA MET A 1 36.58 -49.79 -6.41
C MET A 1 35.38 -49.09 -5.81
N ALA A 2 35.32 -47.80 -5.47
CA ALA A 2 36.20 -46.64 -5.60
C ALA A 2 36.04 -45.78 -4.30
N GLY A 3 36.99 -44.87 -4.05
CA GLY A 3 37.31 -44.35 -2.72
C GLY A 3 36.28 -43.43 -2.06
N GLU A 4 36.00 -43.70 -0.79
CA GLU A 4 35.56 -42.68 0.18
C GLU A 4 36.78 -41.82 0.51
N GLY A 5 36.96 -40.73 -0.24
CA GLY A 5 37.95 -39.73 0.08
C GLY A 5 37.69 -39.22 1.49
N ASN A 6 38.66 -39.42 2.38
CA ASN A 6 38.65 -38.95 3.76
C ASN A 6 38.55 -37.41 3.74
N VAL A 7 37.33 -36.89 3.76
CA VAL A 7 37.08 -35.45 3.68
C VAL A 7 37.71 -34.76 4.88
N ASN A 8 38.43 -33.66 4.62
CA ASN A 8 39.17 -32.93 5.65
C ASN A 8 38.21 -32.46 6.76
N SER A 9 38.44 -32.89 7.99
CA SER A 9 37.58 -32.60 9.15
C SER A 9 37.42 -31.11 9.44
N GLN A 10 38.41 -30.28 9.07
CA GLN A 10 38.29 -28.82 9.18
C GLN A 10 37.27 -28.25 8.19
N VAL A 11 37.13 -28.86 7.01
CA VAL A 11 36.12 -28.47 6.00
C VAL A 11 34.73 -28.90 6.45
N VAL A 12 34.59 -30.10 7.03
CA VAL A 12 33.31 -30.56 7.59
C VAL A 12 32.85 -29.64 8.73
N ASN A 13 33.76 -29.31 9.66
CA ASN A 13 33.43 -28.43 10.78
C ASN A 13 33.05 -27.01 10.35
N THR A 14 33.69 -26.45 9.31
CA THR A 14 33.32 -25.12 8.81
C THR A 14 31.97 -25.14 8.09
N VAL A 15 31.66 -26.19 7.34
CA VAL A 15 30.33 -26.36 6.70
C VAL A 15 29.23 -26.50 7.75
N ASP A 16 29.44 -27.28 8.80
CA ASP A 16 28.49 -27.41 9.92
C ASP A 16 28.28 -26.08 10.65
N GLN A 17 29.34 -25.31 10.88
CA GLN A 17 29.26 -23.98 11.50
C GLN A 17 28.53 -22.96 10.60
N MET A 18 28.77 -22.99 9.29
CA MET A 18 28.05 -22.16 8.33
C MET A 18 26.57 -22.53 8.28
N GLN A 19 26.25 -23.83 8.26
CA GLN A 19 24.87 -24.31 8.26
C GLN A 19 24.13 -23.88 9.54
N ASN A 20 24.75 -24.03 10.71
CA ASN A 20 24.15 -23.61 11.98
C ASN A 20 24.00 -22.08 12.08
N SER A 21 24.93 -21.31 11.52
CA SER A 21 24.83 -19.85 11.49
C SER A 21 23.74 -19.38 10.54
N ALA A 22 23.61 -20.00 9.36
CA ALA A 22 22.58 -19.69 8.37
C ALA A 22 21.17 -20.09 8.84
N LEU A 23 21.05 -21.20 9.57
CA LEU A 23 19.80 -21.66 10.17
C LEU A 23 19.54 -21.07 11.56
N SER A 24 20.41 -20.18 12.03
CA SER A 24 20.22 -19.54 13.32
C SER A 24 18.89 -18.78 13.34
N SER A 25 18.22 -18.82 14.50
CA SER A 25 16.91 -18.16 14.67
C SER A 25 16.96 -16.67 14.31
N SER A 26 18.10 -15.99 14.52
CA SER A 26 18.30 -14.60 14.13
C SER A 26 18.27 -14.39 12.60
N VAL A 27 18.94 -15.24 11.81
CA VAL A 27 18.93 -15.10 10.34
C VAL A 27 17.54 -15.37 9.77
N ILE A 28 16.83 -16.36 10.31
CA ILE A 28 15.46 -16.68 9.90
C ILE A 28 14.51 -15.53 10.26
N LYS A 29 14.60 -14.98 11.47
CA LYS A 29 13.77 -13.83 11.91
C LYS A 29 14.06 -12.58 11.09
N LEU A 30 15.33 -12.25 10.86
CA LEU A 30 15.73 -11.09 10.05
C LEU A 30 15.29 -11.23 8.59
N SER A 31 15.48 -12.42 8.01
CA SER A 31 15.02 -12.71 6.64
C SER A 31 13.49 -12.66 6.53
N GLY A 32 12.78 -13.17 7.54
CA GLY A 32 11.33 -13.11 7.64
C GLY A 32 10.82 -11.67 7.77
N ALA A 33 11.43 -10.87 8.64
CA ALA A 33 11.12 -9.45 8.82
C ALA A 33 11.36 -8.66 7.54
N GLY A 34 12.48 -8.89 6.82
CA GLY A 34 12.76 -8.25 5.54
C GLY A 34 11.72 -8.59 4.45
N LYS A 35 11.30 -9.87 4.37
CA LYS A 35 10.23 -10.29 3.46
C LYS A 35 8.87 -9.68 3.84
N ALA A 36 8.55 -9.62 5.13
CA ALA A 36 7.33 -8.98 5.63
C ALA A 36 7.33 -7.49 5.31
N TYR A 37 8.42 -6.78 5.57
CA TYR A 37 8.59 -5.37 5.22
C TYR A 37 8.40 -5.13 3.73
N GLN A 38 8.99 -5.96 2.86
CA GLN A 38 8.79 -5.87 1.42
C GLN A 38 7.32 -6.07 1.01
N SER A 39 6.65 -7.07 1.58
CA SER A 39 5.23 -7.36 1.30
C SER A 39 4.31 -6.25 1.77
N ILE A 40 4.57 -5.67 2.95
CA ILE A 40 3.82 -4.55 3.50
C ILE A 40 4.07 -3.29 2.69
N SER A 41 5.33 -3.04 2.30
CA SER A 41 5.66 -1.91 1.43
C SER A 41 4.92 -1.98 0.09
N GLN A 42 4.87 -3.17 -0.51
CA GLN A 42 4.17 -3.38 -1.77
C GLN A 42 2.65 -3.21 -1.62
N SER A 43 2.04 -3.85 -0.63
CA SER A 43 0.59 -3.74 -0.39
C SER A 43 0.18 -2.32 -0.02
N SER A 44 0.99 -1.61 0.77
CA SER A 44 0.79 -0.20 1.11
C SER A 44 0.86 0.68 -0.14
N ALA A 45 1.83 0.45 -1.02
CA ALA A 45 1.94 1.17 -2.28
C ALA A 45 0.71 0.93 -3.18
N ILE A 46 0.22 -0.30 -3.28
CA ILE A 46 -0.99 -0.65 -4.02
C ILE A 46 -2.21 0.05 -3.42
N ALA A 47 -2.38 0.01 -2.10
CA ALA A 47 -3.51 0.66 -1.44
C ALA A 47 -3.53 2.18 -1.69
N VAL A 48 -2.37 2.84 -1.65
CA VAL A 48 -2.26 4.27 -1.97
C VAL A 48 -2.57 4.55 -3.45
N GLN A 49 -2.15 3.67 -4.37
CA GLN A 49 -2.48 3.77 -5.79
C GLN A 49 -3.99 3.62 -6.01
N ASP A 50 -4.62 2.60 -5.44
CA ASP A 50 -6.06 2.37 -5.53
C ASP A 50 -6.86 3.56 -4.98
N ALA A 51 -6.43 4.12 -3.85
CA ALA A 51 -7.05 5.31 -3.27
C ALA A 51 -6.86 6.56 -4.17
N THR A 52 -5.70 6.71 -4.81
CA THR A 52 -5.45 7.78 -5.78
C THR A 52 -6.37 7.66 -7.00
N ASP A 53 -6.52 6.44 -7.51
CA ASP A 53 -7.38 6.18 -8.67
C ASP A 53 -8.85 6.37 -8.34
N ASN A 54 -9.28 5.94 -7.14
CA ASN A 54 -10.61 6.25 -6.63
C ASN A 54 -10.87 7.76 -6.57
N LEU A 55 -9.93 8.53 -6.02
CA LEU A 55 -10.03 9.99 -5.95
C LEU A 55 -10.12 10.63 -7.34
N ARG A 56 -9.32 10.17 -8.30
CA ARG A 56 -9.37 10.65 -9.69
C ARG A 56 -10.73 10.35 -10.34
N ASN A 57 -11.26 9.14 -10.14
CA ASN A 57 -12.55 8.72 -10.69
C ASN A 57 -13.70 9.54 -10.10
N ILE A 58 -13.71 9.72 -8.78
CA ILE A 58 -14.72 10.53 -8.07
C ILE A 58 -14.65 11.99 -8.51
N ASN A 59 -13.45 12.59 -8.60
CA ASN A 59 -13.29 13.97 -9.08
C ASN A 59 -13.84 14.16 -10.49
N THR A 60 -13.58 13.20 -11.37
CA THR A 60 -14.10 13.22 -12.74
C THR A 60 -15.63 13.18 -12.73
N MET A 61 -16.22 12.21 -12.04
CA MET A 61 -17.68 12.07 -11.93
C MET A 61 -18.34 13.30 -11.30
N ALA A 62 -17.80 13.80 -10.19
CA ALA A 62 -18.32 14.97 -9.49
C ALA A 62 -18.27 16.22 -10.37
N THR A 63 -17.15 16.46 -11.05
CA THR A 63 -16.99 17.63 -11.92
C THR A 63 -17.92 17.56 -13.13
N THR A 64 -18.10 16.39 -13.74
CA THR A 64 -19.09 16.20 -14.80
C THR A 64 -20.51 16.46 -14.31
N ALA A 65 -20.89 15.92 -13.14
CA ALA A 65 -22.20 16.13 -12.55
C ALA A 65 -22.45 17.62 -12.23
N MET A 66 -21.46 18.30 -11.64
CA MET A 66 -21.52 19.75 -11.39
C MET A 66 -21.68 20.54 -12.68
N GLY A 67 -20.93 20.21 -13.74
CA GLY A 67 -21.06 20.88 -15.05
C GLY A 67 -22.46 20.74 -15.65
N VAL A 68 -23.04 19.54 -15.59
CA VAL A 68 -24.43 19.31 -16.05
C VAL A 68 -25.44 20.06 -15.19
N ALA A 69 -25.29 20.02 -13.86
CA ALA A 69 -26.18 20.73 -12.95
C ALA A 69 -26.13 22.26 -13.17
N LEU A 70 -24.93 22.82 -13.35
CA LEU A 70 -24.75 24.24 -13.69
C LEU A 70 -25.43 24.60 -15.01
N ALA A 71 -25.26 23.78 -16.05
CA ALA A 71 -25.91 24.00 -17.34
C ALA A 71 -27.44 24.01 -17.21
N GLN A 72 -28.01 23.07 -16.46
CA GLN A 72 -29.45 23.00 -16.24
C GLN A 72 -29.97 24.13 -15.35
N MET A 73 -29.18 24.56 -14.36
CA MET A 73 -29.51 25.72 -13.53
C MET A 73 -29.63 26.98 -14.38
N LEU A 74 -28.70 27.20 -15.32
CA LEU A 74 -28.75 28.33 -16.24
C LEU A 74 -29.91 28.22 -17.24
N ALA A 75 -30.21 27.01 -17.73
CA ALA A 75 -31.27 26.80 -18.72
C ALA A 75 -32.68 26.93 -18.14
N THR A 76 -32.88 26.53 -16.89
CA THR A 76 -34.22 26.45 -16.25
C THR A 76 -34.48 27.54 -15.21
N GLY A 77 -33.43 28.18 -14.69
CA GLY A 77 -33.51 29.12 -13.57
C GLY A 77 -33.76 28.45 -12.20
N ASN A 78 -33.86 27.12 -12.12
CA ASN A 78 -34.12 26.41 -10.86
C ASN A 78 -32.85 26.25 -10.02
N THR A 79 -32.48 27.29 -9.27
CA THR A 79 -31.24 27.31 -8.49
C THR A 79 -31.22 26.35 -7.30
N GLU A 80 -32.38 26.06 -6.71
CA GLU A 80 -32.47 25.23 -5.50
C GLU A 80 -32.16 23.75 -5.81
N MET A 81 -32.85 23.18 -6.80
CA MET A 81 -32.68 21.77 -7.16
C MET A 81 -31.25 21.47 -7.64
N TYR A 82 -30.71 22.29 -8.54
CA TYR A 82 -29.38 22.06 -9.11
C TYR A 82 -28.26 22.48 -8.15
N GLY A 83 -28.51 23.45 -7.27
CA GLY A 83 -27.59 23.82 -6.19
C GLY A 83 -27.34 22.66 -5.23
N GLU A 84 -28.37 21.88 -4.88
CA GLU A 84 -28.20 20.70 -4.02
C GLU A 84 -27.37 19.61 -4.70
N ILE A 85 -27.53 19.39 -6.01
CA ILE A 85 -26.69 18.43 -6.75
C ILE A 85 -25.22 18.85 -6.72
N ILE A 86 -24.93 20.13 -6.93
CA ILE A 86 -23.56 20.67 -6.88
C ILE A 86 -22.97 20.49 -5.47
N LYS A 87 -23.76 20.74 -4.42
CA LYS A 87 -23.33 20.52 -3.04
C LYS A 87 -23.00 19.06 -2.77
N GLN A 88 -23.86 18.12 -3.18
CA GLN A 88 -23.60 16.69 -3.01
C GLN A 88 -22.36 16.22 -3.79
N ALA A 89 -22.13 16.76 -4.98
CA ALA A 89 -20.92 16.48 -5.75
C ALA A 89 -19.65 16.99 -5.04
N ASN A 90 -19.69 18.16 -4.41
CA ASN A 90 -18.57 18.65 -3.58
C ASN A 90 -18.33 17.75 -2.37
N THR A 91 -19.38 17.36 -1.65
CA THR A 91 -19.28 16.41 -0.53
C THR A 91 -18.63 15.09 -0.96
N MET A 92 -18.94 14.60 -2.17
CA MET A 92 -18.32 13.38 -2.71
C MET A 92 -16.80 13.52 -2.88
N ILE A 93 -16.33 14.68 -3.37
CA ILE A 93 -14.90 15.01 -3.50
C ILE A 93 -14.23 15.09 -2.13
N GLU A 94 -14.86 15.77 -1.16
CA GLU A 94 -14.35 15.91 0.20
C GLU A 94 -14.20 14.54 0.88
N ASN A 95 -15.21 13.70 0.79
CA ASN A 95 -15.19 12.35 1.34
C ASN A 95 -14.09 11.49 0.70
N SER A 96 -13.93 11.56 -0.61
CA SER A 96 -12.87 10.83 -1.32
C SER A 96 -11.48 11.32 -0.93
N THR A 97 -11.29 12.63 -0.77
CA THR A 97 -10.04 13.22 -0.29
C THR A 97 -9.73 12.77 1.14
N SER A 98 -10.73 12.72 2.01
CA SER A 98 -10.60 12.19 3.37
C SER A 98 -10.20 10.72 3.36
N ASN A 99 -10.81 9.91 2.50
CA ASN A 99 -10.47 8.49 2.35
C ASN A 99 -9.01 8.30 1.87
N PHE A 100 -8.61 9.02 0.82
CA PHE A 100 -7.23 9.01 0.33
C PHE A 100 -6.21 9.34 1.43
N ASN A 101 -6.48 10.39 2.22
CA ASN A 101 -5.63 10.76 3.36
C ASN A 101 -5.59 9.69 4.44
N ALA A 102 -6.73 9.04 4.75
CA ALA A 102 -6.79 7.97 5.73
C ALA A 102 -5.96 6.75 5.29
N VAL A 103 -6.08 6.35 4.02
CA VAL A 103 -5.28 5.26 3.44
C VAL A 103 -3.79 5.62 3.44
N GLY A 104 -3.41 6.83 3.03
CA GLY A 104 -2.03 7.29 3.04
C GLY A 104 -1.41 7.27 4.45
N LYS A 105 -2.16 7.68 5.48
CA LYS A 105 -1.72 7.59 6.88
C LYS A 105 -1.57 6.15 7.35
N GLY A 106 -2.54 5.29 7.07
CA GLY A 106 -2.48 3.87 7.43
C GLY A 106 -1.30 3.15 6.78
N ALA A 107 -1.04 3.42 5.50
CA ALA A 107 0.13 2.91 4.78
C ALA A 107 1.46 3.36 5.42
N SER A 108 1.58 4.64 5.79
CA SER A 108 2.78 5.15 6.48
C SER A 108 2.98 4.50 7.84
N GLN A 109 1.91 4.32 8.63
CA GLN A 109 1.98 3.69 9.94
C GLN A 109 2.43 2.23 9.85
N LEU A 110 1.87 1.46 8.91
CA LEU A 110 2.26 0.07 8.68
C LEU A 110 3.73 -0.06 8.27
N LEU A 111 4.24 0.89 7.49
CA LEU A 111 5.67 0.92 7.13
C LEU A 111 6.54 1.17 8.37
N ASP A 112 6.22 2.19 9.17
CA ASP A 112 6.98 2.56 10.36
C ASP A 112 7.05 1.39 11.38
N GLU A 113 5.94 0.69 11.59
CA GLU A 113 5.86 -0.48 12.48
C GLU A 113 6.85 -1.60 12.09
N PHE A 114 7.13 -1.79 10.80
CA PHE A 114 8.01 -2.85 10.31
C PHE A 114 9.46 -2.39 10.05
N THR A 115 9.76 -1.08 10.07
CA THR A 115 11.15 -0.58 10.04
C THR A 115 11.91 -0.92 11.32
N THR A 116 11.20 -1.10 12.44
CA THR A 116 11.78 -1.27 13.78
C THR A 116 12.20 -2.71 14.10
N GLY A 117 12.61 -3.49 13.09
CA GLY A 117 13.08 -4.87 13.26
C GLY A 117 14.29 -4.99 14.20
N GLY A 118 14.04 -4.98 15.50
CA GLY A 118 14.93 -5.32 16.60
C GLY A 118 14.57 -6.67 17.22
#